data_AF-A0A934CLG8-F1
#
_entry.id   AF-A0A934CLG8-F1
#
_cell.length_a   1.000
_cell.length_b   1.000
_cell.length_c   1.000
_cell.angle_alpha   90.00
_cell.angle_beta   90.00
_cell.angle_gamma   90.00
#
_symmetry.space_group_name_H-M   'P 1'
#
loop_
_entity.id
_entity.type
_entity.pdbx_description
1 polymer ?
#
loop_
_entity_poly.entity_id
_entity_poly.type
_entity_poly.pdbx_seq_one_letter_code
_entity_poly.pdbx_strand_id
1 'polypeptide(L)'
;MYKRGIVAVASFMLVVSAVACFQGITLAKEARIDPMKLYIKHCSDCHDKNGKPTDFGKELESTDFTDKNWQANTTDEKIVKQIADGTPEKMMSFKEKLNSDEMKALVPVIRSFVKK
;
A
#
# COMPACT_ATOMS: atom_id res chain seq x y z
N MET A 1 -11.81 78.42 -6.19
CA MET A 1 -12.05 77.86 -4.85
C MET A 1 -12.76 76.52 -5.04
N TYR A 2 -12.22 75.47 -4.45
CA TYR A 2 -12.44 74.06 -4.82
C TYR A 2 -13.54 73.41 -3.95
N LYS A 3 -14.10 72.29 -4.44
CA LYS A 3 -14.85 71.21 -3.73
C LYS A 3 -16.38 71.39 -3.70
N ARG A 4 -17.22 70.35 -3.87
CA ARG A 4 -17.04 68.89 -3.97
C ARG A 4 -18.40 68.33 -4.44
N GLY A 5 -18.43 67.55 -5.51
CA GLY A 5 -19.60 66.78 -5.93
C GLY A 5 -19.33 65.30 -5.68
N ILE A 6 -20.09 64.69 -4.78
CA ILE A 6 -20.27 63.23 -4.70
C ILE A 6 -21.58 62.96 -5.43
N VAL A 7 -21.58 62.20 -6.54
CA VAL A 7 -22.63 61.22 -6.83
C VAL A 7 -22.04 60.13 -7.72
N ALA A 8 -22.20 58.89 -7.27
CA ALA A 8 -21.87 57.65 -7.94
C ALA A 8 -22.72 57.43 -9.19
N VAL A 9 -22.17 56.83 -10.26
CA VAL A 9 -22.90 55.78 -11.00
C VAL A 9 -21.89 54.80 -11.58
N ALA A 10 -22.16 53.52 -11.32
CA ALA A 10 -21.46 52.37 -11.82
C ALA A 10 -21.58 52.21 -13.34
N SER A 11 -20.70 51.36 -13.87
CA SER A 11 -20.81 50.63 -15.14
C SER A 11 -20.03 51.22 -16.32
N PHE A 12 -18.78 50.78 -16.46
CA PHE A 12 -18.21 50.52 -17.78
C PHE A 12 -17.45 49.20 -17.72
N MET A 13 -17.90 48.24 -18.53
CA MET A 13 -17.31 46.92 -18.73
C MET A 13 -15.80 47.01 -18.95
N LEU A 14 -15.03 46.31 -18.12
CA LEU A 14 -13.70 45.85 -18.51
C LEU A 14 -13.68 44.32 -18.44
N VAL A 15 -13.64 43.77 -19.64
CA VAL A 15 -13.32 42.39 -20.01
C VAL A 15 -11.92 42.04 -19.44
N VAL A 16 -11.60 40.74 -19.37
CA VAL A 16 -10.34 40.09 -18.92
C VAL A 16 -10.42 39.66 -17.44
N SER A 17 -10.70 38.40 -17.12
CA SER A 17 -9.72 37.31 -17.25
C SER A 17 -10.43 35.96 -17.16
N ALA A 18 -10.23 35.11 -18.16
CA ALA A 18 -10.45 33.67 -18.07
C ALA A 18 -9.47 33.04 -17.06
N VAL A 19 -9.82 31.82 -16.62
CA VAL A 19 -8.97 30.86 -15.87
C VAL A 19 -8.95 31.05 -14.34
N ALA A 20 -10.02 30.61 -13.69
CA ALA A 20 -9.98 30.23 -12.26
C ALA A 20 -10.69 28.88 -12.00
N CYS A 21 -10.71 27.99 -12.99
CA CYS A 21 -11.06 26.59 -12.82
C CYS A 21 -9.87 25.77 -13.26
N PHE A 22 -8.84 25.62 -12.42
CA PHE A 22 -7.84 24.55 -12.47
C PHE A 22 -6.74 24.95 -11.49
N GLN A 23 -6.78 24.44 -10.25
CA GLN A 23 -5.62 24.06 -9.45
C GLN A 23 -6.06 23.68 -8.03
N GLY A 24 -6.87 22.63 -7.99
CA GLY A 24 -7.05 21.81 -6.81
C GLY A 24 -6.52 20.41 -7.09
N ILE A 25 -5.27 20.29 -7.57
CA ILE A 25 -4.57 19.00 -7.47
C ILE A 25 -4.21 18.90 -6.00
N THR A 26 -5.10 18.32 -5.21
CA THR A 26 -4.71 17.72 -3.95
C THR A 26 -3.69 16.66 -4.33
N LEU A 27 -2.41 16.98 -4.13
CA LEU A 27 -1.37 15.97 -4.13
C LEU A 27 -1.67 15.10 -2.91
N ALA A 28 -2.57 14.12 -3.10
CA ALA A 28 -2.73 13.04 -2.16
C ALA A 28 -1.34 12.45 -2.04
N LYS A 29 -0.71 12.63 -0.88
CA LYS A 29 0.50 11.92 -0.51
C LYS A 29 0.12 10.45 -0.58
N GLU A 30 0.40 9.79 -1.71
CA GLU A 30 0.29 8.35 -1.79
C GLU A 30 1.12 7.81 -0.62
N ALA A 31 0.45 7.18 0.34
CA ALA A 31 1.15 6.49 1.40
C ALA A 31 1.96 5.39 0.72
N ARG A 32 3.28 5.59 0.57
CA ARG A 32 4.14 4.57 -0.03
C ARG A 32 4.03 3.30 0.80
N ILE A 33 3.64 2.21 0.16
CA ILE A 33 3.64 0.89 0.78
C ILE A 33 5.09 0.52 1.10
N ASP A 34 5.36 0.22 2.37
CA ASP A 34 6.64 -0.34 2.83
C ASP A 34 6.44 -1.84 3.04
N PRO A 35 6.84 -2.68 2.07
CA PRO A 35 6.47 -4.09 2.11
C PRO A 35 7.19 -4.86 3.20
N MET A 36 8.44 -4.52 3.50
CA MET A 36 9.20 -5.15 4.58
C MET A 36 8.60 -4.79 5.94
N LYS A 37 8.16 -3.55 6.12
CA LYS A 37 7.45 -3.15 7.34
C LYS A 37 6.13 -3.88 7.50
N LEU A 38 5.38 -4.08 6.43
CA LEU A 38 4.15 -4.89 6.46
C LEU A 38 4.46 -6.34 6.83
N TYR A 39 5.48 -6.94 6.21
CA TYR A 39 5.90 -8.31 6.51
C TYR A 39 6.29 -8.48 7.97
N ILE A 40 7.12 -7.57 8.51
CA ILE A 40 7.51 -7.60 9.92
C ILE A 40 6.28 -7.42 10.82
N LYS A 41 5.36 -6.53 10.47
CA LYS A 41 4.17 -6.27 11.32
C LYS A 41 3.17 -7.44 11.33
N HIS A 42 3.05 -8.16 10.22
CA HIS A 42 1.93 -9.07 10.00
C HIS A 42 2.33 -10.54 9.84
N CYS A 43 3.59 -10.83 9.55
CA CYS A 43 4.05 -12.16 9.18
C CYS A 43 5.14 -12.70 10.12
N SER A 44 5.91 -11.82 10.79
CA SER A 44 7.15 -12.23 11.47
C SER A 44 6.99 -13.17 12.65
N ASP A 45 5.80 -13.22 13.25
CA ASP A 45 5.54 -14.11 14.39
C ASP A 45 5.55 -15.59 13.98
N CYS A 46 5.20 -15.89 12.72
CA CYS A 46 5.21 -17.25 12.16
C CYS A 46 6.31 -17.46 11.11
N HIS A 47 6.59 -16.44 10.29
CA HIS A 47 7.61 -16.44 9.25
C HIS A 47 8.66 -15.39 9.61
N ASP A 48 9.77 -15.79 10.23
CA ASP A 48 10.77 -14.89 10.80
C ASP A 48 11.29 -13.85 9.80
N LYS A 49 12.01 -12.84 10.29
CA LYS A 49 12.57 -11.76 9.46
C LYS A 49 13.53 -12.21 8.34
N ASN A 50 13.91 -13.48 8.30
CA ASN A 50 14.79 -14.10 7.31
C ASN A 50 14.05 -15.10 6.41
N GLY A 51 12.72 -15.19 6.51
CA GLY A 51 11.88 -16.07 5.71
C GLY A 51 11.82 -17.53 6.19
N LYS A 52 12.36 -17.85 7.37
CA LYS A 52 12.26 -19.18 7.98
C LYS A 52 11.07 -19.25 8.92
N PRO A 53 10.44 -20.42 9.12
CA PRO A 53 9.42 -20.54 10.14
C PRO A 53 10.03 -20.36 11.53
N THR A 54 9.37 -19.56 12.38
CA THR A 54 9.65 -19.51 13.82
C THR A 54 9.28 -20.85 14.46
N ASP A 55 9.60 -21.08 15.74
CA ASP A 55 9.19 -22.32 16.41
C ASP A 55 7.66 -22.48 16.44
N PHE A 56 6.94 -21.38 16.71
CA PHE A 56 5.48 -21.34 16.58
C PHE A 56 5.02 -21.57 15.13
N GLY A 57 5.70 -20.98 14.15
CA GLY A 57 5.42 -21.23 12.74
C GLY A 57 5.57 -22.70 12.35
N LYS A 58 6.58 -23.40 12.88
CA LYS A 58 6.80 -24.83 12.61
C LYS A 58 5.66 -25.70 13.14
N GLU A 59 5.13 -25.39 14.32
CA GLU A 59 3.97 -26.09 14.89
C GLU A 59 2.74 -25.98 13.98
N LEU A 60 2.64 -24.88 13.23
CA LEU A 60 1.58 -24.62 12.25
C LEU A 60 1.95 -25.03 10.82
N GLU A 61 3.07 -25.75 10.65
CA GLU A 61 3.60 -26.20 9.36
C GLU A 61 3.83 -25.06 8.36
N SER A 62 4.27 -23.91 8.88
CA SER A 62 4.63 -22.74 8.11
C SER A 62 5.80 -23.02 7.16
N THR A 63 5.66 -22.55 5.92
CA THR A 63 6.67 -22.74 4.87
C THR A 63 7.99 -22.04 5.18
N ASP A 64 9.10 -22.69 4.83
CA ASP A 64 10.43 -22.05 4.72
C ASP A 64 10.57 -21.35 3.35
N PHE A 65 10.49 -20.02 3.33
CA PHE A 65 10.64 -19.21 2.11
C PHE A 65 12.07 -19.18 1.57
N THR A 66 13.05 -19.71 2.29
CA THR A 66 14.42 -19.89 1.79
C THR A 66 14.57 -21.14 0.91
N ASP A 67 13.55 -22.01 0.87
CA ASP A 67 13.53 -23.22 0.05
C ASP A 67 13.40 -22.91 -1.45
N LYS A 68 14.43 -23.28 -2.23
CA LYS A 68 14.47 -23.05 -3.69
C LYS A 68 13.38 -23.81 -4.45
N ASN A 69 13.06 -25.03 -4.02
CA ASN A 69 12.04 -25.86 -4.67
C ASN A 69 10.65 -25.29 -4.43
N TRP A 70 10.34 -24.86 -3.20
CA TRP A 70 9.06 -24.20 -2.91
C TRP A 70 8.89 -22.94 -3.73
N GLN A 71 9.94 -22.11 -3.82
CA GLN A 71 9.93 -20.88 -4.60
C GLN A 71 9.68 -21.15 -6.09
N ALA A 72 10.35 -22.15 -6.67
CA ALA A 72 10.18 -22.52 -8.07
C ALA A 72 8.79 -23.10 -8.41
N ASN A 73 8.13 -23.75 -7.45
CA ASN A 73 6.83 -24.43 -7.66
C ASN A 73 5.61 -23.64 -7.17
N THR A 74 5.83 -22.44 -6.61
CA THR A 74 4.75 -21.58 -6.11
C THR A 74 4.66 -20.35 -6.99
N THR A 75 3.47 -20.00 -7.47
CA THR A 75 3.26 -18.78 -8.27
C THR A 75 2.96 -17.57 -7.37
N ASP A 76 3.14 -16.36 -7.90
CA ASP A 76 2.86 -15.12 -7.17
C ASP A 76 1.37 -15.00 -6.80
N GLU A 77 0.48 -15.46 -7.68
CA GLU A 77 -0.97 -15.49 -7.42
C GLU A 77 -1.31 -16.43 -6.26
N LYS A 78 -0.61 -17.57 -6.15
CA LYS A 78 -0.80 -18.50 -5.05
C LYS A 78 -0.35 -17.88 -3.72
N ILE A 79 0.72 -17.09 -3.73
CA ILE A 79 1.18 -16.34 -2.54
C ILE A 79 0.13 -15.31 -2.14
N VAL A 80 -0.35 -14.47 -3.07
CA VAL A 80 -1.38 -13.46 -2.78
C VAL A 80 -2.66 -14.11 -2.29
N LYS A 81 -3.10 -15.21 -2.92
CA LYS A 81 -4.28 -15.97 -2.50
C LYS A 81 -4.12 -16.52 -1.08
N GLN A 82 -2.96 -17.07 -0.74
CA GLN A 82 -2.67 -17.57 0.59
C GLN A 82 -2.70 -16.46 1.64
N ILE A 83 -2.16 -15.28 1.35
CA ILE A 83 -2.23 -14.12 2.25
C ILE A 83 -3.69 -13.70 2.44
N ALA A 84 -4.46 -13.65 1.35
CA ALA A 84 -5.86 -13.25 1.39
C ALA A 84 -6.75 -14.26 2.14
N ASP A 85 -6.64 -15.55 1.83
CA ASP A 85 -7.55 -16.58 2.32
C ASP A 85 -7.08 -17.21 3.64
N GLY A 86 -5.76 -17.26 3.88
CA GLY A 86 -5.17 -18.01 4.97
C GLY A 86 -5.33 -19.52 4.82
N THR A 87 -5.17 -20.24 5.92
CA THR A 87 -5.47 -21.67 6.03
C THR A 87 -6.11 -21.89 7.39
N PRO A 88 -7.32 -22.49 7.48
CA PRO A 88 -7.99 -22.73 8.74
C PRO A 88 -7.05 -23.36 9.77
N GLU A 89 -7.09 -22.85 11.00
CA GLU A 89 -6.28 -23.31 12.14
C GLU A 89 -4.75 -23.11 12.02
N LYS A 90 -4.23 -22.65 10.87
CA LYS A 90 -2.79 -22.45 10.63
C LYS A 90 -2.39 -21.02 10.33
N MET A 91 -3.10 -20.35 9.42
CA MET A 91 -2.80 -19.00 8.99
C MET A 91 -4.11 -18.20 8.90
N MET A 92 -4.18 -17.09 9.63
CA MET A 92 -5.32 -16.18 9.56
C MET A 92 -5.43 -15.52 8.16
N SER A 93 -6.66 -15.23 7.74
CA SER A 93 -6.91 -14.39 6.56
C SER A 93 -6.49 -12.94 6.83
N PHE A 94 -5.96 -12.27 5.81
CA PHE A 94 -5.59 -10.85 5.85
C PHE A 94 -6.50 -9.91 5.05
N LYS A 95 -7.61 -10.40 4.47
CA LYS A 95 -8.53 -9.56 3.66
C LYS A 95 -9.08 -8.33 4.39
N GLU A 96 -9.31 -8.45 5.69
CA GLU A 96 -9.81 -7.36 6.54
C GLU A 96 -8.69 -6.46 7.10
N LYS A 97 -7.42 -6.83 6.86
CA LYS A 97 -6.24 -6.16 7.44
C LYS A 97 -5.35 -5.48 6.40
N LEU A 98 -5.34 -6.01 5.18
CA LEU A 98 -4.50 -5.56 4.08
C LEU A 98 -5.37 -5.37 2.84
N ASN A 99 -5.15 -4.27 2.13
CA ASN A 99 -5.76 -4.09 0.81
C ASN A 99 -5.02 -4.90 -0.28
N SER A 100 -5.58 -4.92 -1.49
CA SER A 100 -5.03 -5.70 -2.61
C SER A 100 -3.58 -5.33 -2.95
N ASP A 101 -3.23 -4.05 -2.89
CA ASP A 101 -1.91 -3.57 -3.27
C ASP A 101 -0.88 -3.89 -2.18
N GLU A 102 -1.26 -3.81 -0.91
CA GLU A 102 -0.44 -4.25 0.22
C GLU A 102 -0.13 -5.75 0.17
N MET A 103 -1.13 -6.60 -0.16
CA MET A 103 -0.92 -8.04 -0.30
C MET A 103 0.00 -8.37 -1.48
N LYS A 104 -0.16 -7.70 -2.62
CA LYS A 104 0.74 -7.87 -3.78
C LYS A 104 2.15 -7.39 -3.45
N ALA A 105 2.29 -6.31 -2.68
CA ALA A 105 3.58 -5.78 -2.29
C ALA A 105 4.39 -6.76 -1.41
N LEU A 106 3.74 -7.67 -0.68
CA LEU A 106 4.43 -8.70 0.11
C LEU A 106 5.09 -9.79 -0.74
N VAL A 107 4.66 -10.00 -1.99
CA VAL A 107 5.25 -11.02 -2.88
C VAL A 107 6.76 -10.83 -3.07
N PRO A 108 7.27 -9.66 -3.50
CA PRO A 108 8.72 -9.48 -3.66
C PRO A 108 9.51 -9.66 -2.36
N VAL A 109 8.92 -9.38 -1.19
CA VAL A 109 9.54 -9.69 0.11
C VAL A 109 9.72 -11.19 0.27
N ILE A 110 8.66 -11.97 0.07
CA ILE A 110 8.69 -13.43 0.18
C ILE A 110 9.66 -14.03 -0.84
N ARG A 111 9.70 -13.51 -2.07
CA ARG A 111 10.65 -13.94 -3.11
C ARG A 111 12.10 -13.60 -2.78
N SER A 112 12.35 -12.57 -1.97
CA SER A 112 13.71 -12.14 -1.65
C SER A 112 14.48 -13.10 -0.73
N PHE A 113 13.77 -13.98 -0.01
CA PHE A 113 14.38 -14.90 0.95
C PHE A 113 15.12 -16.08 0.31
N VAL A 114 14.85 -16.37 -0.96
CA VAL A 114 15.63 -17.37 -1.69
C VAL A 114 17.02 -16.81 -1.98
N LYS A 115 18.06 -17.39 -1.35
CA LYS A 115 19.43 -17.07 -1.73
C LYS A 115 19.64 -17.54 -3.16
N LYS A 116 20.02 -16.62 -4.05
CA LYS A 116 20.41 -16.95 -5.43
C LYS A 116 21.50 -18.03 -5.42
#